data_AF-A0A7Z7JFR1-F1
#
_entry.id   AF-A0A7Z7JFR1-F1
#
_cell.length_a   1.000
_cell.length_b   1.000
_cell.length_c   1.000
_cell.angle_alpha   90.00
_cell.angle_beta   90.00
_cell.angle_gamma   90.00
#
_symmetry.space_group_name_H-M   'P 1'
#
loop_
_entity.id
_entity.type
_entity.pdbx_description
1 polymer ?
#
loop_
_entity_poly.entity_id
_entity_poly.type
_entity_poly.pdbx_seq_one_letter_code
_entity_poly.pdbx_strand_id
1 'polypeptide(L)' 'MRHTHATHALARGAELTTVRDNLRHASISTTSIYLHGDEVKRARQIGAAFSAP' A
#
# COMPACT_ATOMS: atom_id res chain seq x y z
N MET A 1 -14.89 -5.68 1.71
CA MET A 1 -14.04 -6.15 2.82
C MET A 1 -12.57 -6.43 2.44
N ARG A 2 -12.25 -7.13 1.32
CA ARG A 2 -10.84 -7.40 0.93
C ARG A 2 -9.99 -6.15 0.69
N HIS A 3 -10.60 -5.12 0.08
CA HIS A 3 -9.92 -3.86 -0.19
C HIS A 3 -9.51 -3.12 1.10
N THR A 4 -10.45 -2.94 2.03
CA THR A 4 -10.18 -2.30 3.33
C THR A 4 -9.12 -3.05 4.12
N HIS A 5 -9.17 -4.38 4.13
CA HIS A 5 -8.16 -5.21 4.80
C HIS A 5 -6.76 -5.03 4.19
N ALA A 6 -6.65 -5.06 2.85
CA ALA A 6 -5.39 -4.91 2.14
C ALA A 6 -4.76 -3.52 2.34
N THR A 7 -5.54 -2.46 2.12
CA THR A 7 -5.09 -1.08 2.32
C THR A 7 -4.70 -0.82 3.78
N HIS A 8 -5.42 -1.41 4.74
CA HIS A 8 -5.09 -1.27 6.16
C HIS A 8 -3.80 -2.00 6.53
N ALA A 9 -3.56 -3.20 6.00
CA ALA A 9 -2.32 -3.93 6.22
C ALA A 9 -1.11 -3.17 5.65
N LEU A 10 -1.23 -2.66 4.41
CA LEU A 10 -0.19 -1.85 3.77
C LEU A 10 0.09 -0.57 4.56
N ALA A 11 -0.95 0.12 5.02
CA ALA A 11 -0.81 1.33 5.84
C ALA A 11 -0.11 1.08 7.20
N ARG A 12 -0.12 -0.16 7.70
CA ARG A 12 0.64 -0.57 8.90
C ARG A 12 2.04 -1.11 8.58
N GLY A 13 2.48 -1.01 7.33
CA GLY A 13 3.81 -1.43 6.88
C GLY A 13 3.92 -2.91 6.51
N ALA A 14 2.80 -3.60 6.26
CA ALA A 14 2.87 -4.95 5.70
C ALA A 14 3.43 -4.91 4.27
N GLU A 15 4.27 -5.88 3.93
CA GLU A 15 4.81 -6.01 2.57
C GLU A 15 3.72 -6.41 1.56
N LEU A 16 3.86 -5.90 0.33
CA LEU A 16 2.89 -6.16 -0.74
C LEU A 16 2.79 -7.65 -1.08
N THR A 17 3.90 -8.37 -0.99
CA THR A 17 3.97 -9.83 -1.17
C THR A 17 3.17 -10.57 -0.09
N THR A 18 3.27 -10.13 1.17
CA THR A 18 2.49 -10.67 2.28
C THR A 18 0.99 -10.46 2.07
N VAL A 19 0.58 -9.27 1.60
CA VAL A 19 -0.83 -8.99 1.30
C VAL A 19 -1.35 -9.83 0.13
N ARG A 20 -0.53 -10.04 -0.91
CA ARG A 20 -0.86 -10.95 -2.02
C ARG A 20 -1.14 -12.36 -1.51
N ASP A 21 -0.24 -12.89 -0.68
CA ASP A 21 -0.34 -14.27 -0.21
C ASP A 21 -1.54 -14.46 0.73
N ASN A 22 -1.79 -13.50 1.62
CA ASN A 22 -2.95 -13.49 2.50
C ASN A 22 -4.29 -13.45 1.75
N LEU A 23 -4.32 -12.80 0.59
CA LEU A 23 -5.51 -12.75 -0.28
C LEU A 23 -5.55 -13.86 -1.32
N ARG A 24 -4.50 -14.71 -1.37
CA ARG A 24 -4.31 -15.78 -2.35
C ARG A 24 -4.39 -15.29 -3.80
N HIS A 25 -3.81 -14.12 -4.05
CA HIS A 25 -3.68 -13.60 -5.41
C HIS A 25 -2.55 -14.31 -6.15
N ALA A 26 -2.82 -14.77 -7.37
CA ALA A 26 -1.81 -15.40 -8.21
C ALA A 26 -0.72 -14.42 -8.70
N SER A 27 -1.00 -13.10 -8.69
CA SER A 27 -0.09 -12.08 -9.18
C SER A 27 0.00 -10.88 -8.24
N ILE A 28 1.20 -10.30 -8.15
CA ILE A 28 1.43 -9.01 -7.47
C ILE A 28 0.66 -7.88 -8.15
N SER A 29 0.48 -7.93 -9.48
CA SER A 29 -0.24 -6.90 -10.22
C SER A 29 -1.67 -6.70 -9.70
N THR A 30 -2.39 -7.79 -9.40
CA THR A 30 -3.72 -7.76 -8.79
C THR A 30 -3.72 -7.14 -7.39
N THR A 31 -2.60 -7.20 -6.68
CA THR A 31 -2.46 -6.63 -5.33
C THR A 31 -2.02 -5.16 -5.38
N SER A 32 -1.30 -4.78 -6.45
CA SER A 32 -0.84 -3.41 -6.69
C SER A 32 -2.00 -2.39 -6.78
N ILE A 33 -3.21 -2.85 -7.09
CA ILE A 33 -4.42 -1.99 -7.06
C ILE A 33 -4.65 -1.35 -5.68
N TYR A 34 -4.14 -1.96 -4.60
CA TYR A 34 -4.30 -1.45 -3.23
C TYR A 34 -3.24 -0.41 -2.84
N LEU A 35 -2.16 -0.26 -3.63
CA LEU A 35 -1.11 0.74 -3.40
C LEU A 35 -1.53 2.15 -3.84
N HIS A 36 -2.51 2.28 -4.73
CA HIS A 36 -2.85 3.58 -5.33
C HIS A 36 -3.25 4.64 -4.28
N GLY A 37 -3.86 4.24 -3.16
CA GLY A 37 -4.17 5.15 -2.06
C GLY A 37 -2.99 5.42 -1.09
N ASP A 38 -2.01 4.51 -1.03
CA ASP A 38 -0.88 4.58 -0.10
C ASP A 38 0.31 5.33 -0.73
N GLU A 39 0.57 5.11 -2.02
CA GLU A 39 1.59 5.83 -2.79
C GLU A 39 1.36 7.34 -2.77
N VAL A 40 0.11 7.79 -2.90
CA VAL A 40 -0.25 9.21 -2.80
C VAL A 40 0.02 9.78 -1.40
N LYS A 41 -0.27 9.01 -0.34
CA LYS A 41 0.03 9.43 1.04
C LYS A 41 1.53 9.49 1.31
N ARG A 42 2.27 8.47 0.88
CA ARG A 42 3.73 8.39 1.04
C ARG A 42 4.43 9.47 0.24
N ALA A 43 4.02 9.71 -1.01
CA ALA A 43 4.53 10.80 -1.84
C ALA A 43 4.29 12.17 -1.18
N ARG A 44 3.11 12.37 -0.58
CA ARG A 44 2.80 13.59 0.18
C ARG A 44 3.67 13.74 1.44
N GLN A 45 3.91 12.64 2.17
CA GLN A 45 4.76 12.65 3.37
C GLN A 45 6.24 12.91 3.04
N ILE A 46 6.75 12.28 1.98
CA ILE A 46 8.10 12.51 1.47
C ILE A 46 8.22 13.96 0.99
N GLY A 47 7.27 14.43 0.18
CA GLY A 47 7.23 15.82 -0.27
C GLY A 47 7.22 16.81 0.90
N ALA A 48 6.46 16.54 1.96
CA ALA A 48 6.46 17.37 3.17
C ALA A 48 7.79 17.30 3.95
N ALA A 49 8.41 16.13 4.07
CA ALA A 49 9.67 15.94 4.79
C ALA A 49 10.86 16.64 4.12
N PHE A 50 10.84 16.76 2.79
CA PHE A 50 11.87 17.44 2.01
C PHE A 50 11.49 18.86 1.59
N SER A 51 10.29 19.34 1.94
CA SER A 51 9.81 20.71 1.68
C SER A 51 9.88 21.62 2.90
N ALA A 52 10.46 21.17 4.02
CA ALA A 52 10.78 22.03 5.14
C ALA A 52 12.12 22.77 4.86
N PRO A 53 12.18 24.11 5.08
CA PRO A 53 13.36 24.93 4.79
C PRO A 53 14.55 24.66 5.72
#